data_AF-A0A9E2J786-F1
#
_entry.id   AF-A0A9E2J786-F1
#
_cell.length_a   1.000
_cell.length_b   1.000
_cell.length_c   1.000
_cell.angle_alpha   90.00
_cell.angle_beta   90.00
_cell.angle_gamma   90.00
#
_symmetry.space_group_name_H-M   'P 1'
#
loop_
_entity.id
_entity.type
_entity.pdbx_description
1 polymer ?
#
loop_
_entity_poly.entity_id
_entity_poly.type
_entity_poly.pdbx_seq_one_letter_code
_entity_poly.pdbx_strand_id
1 'polypeptide(L)' 'MFIRAIIWILLFILAYRAVKYILRIMSGSGSNQDSKVNNRNKRSGNLNINKEDIIEADFEEIKDNKNDNSK' A
#
# COMPACT_ATOMS: atom_id res chain seq x y z
N MET A 1 32.32 1.80 30.24
CA MET A 1 31.61 3.01 29.82
C MET A 1 30.98 2.85 28.43
N PHE A 2 31.75 2.50 27.38
CA PHE A 2 31.23 2.31 26.01
C PHE A 2 30.16 1.22 25.86
N ILE A 3 30.33 0.05 26.50
CA ILE A 3 29.30 -1.01 26.51
C ILE A 3 27.95 -0.49 27.01
N ARG A 4 27.97 0.35 28.06
CA ARG A 4 26.76 0.94 28.63
C ARG A 4 26.09 1.89 27.65
N ALA A 5 26.86 2.68 26.90
CA ALA A 5 26.34 3.55 25.86
C ALA A 5 25.68 2.77 24.71
N ILE A 6 26.29 1.65 24.28
CA ILE A 6 25.73 0.78 23.24
C ILE A 6 24.38 0.20 23.68
N ILE A 7 24.27 -0.23 24.94
CA ILE A 7 23.01 -0.73 25.52
C ILE A 7 21.93 0.35 25.50
N TRP A 8 22.27 1.58 25.90
CA TRP A 8 21.33 2.71 25.85
C TRP A 8 20.88 3.05 24.43
N ILE A 9 21.79 3.02 23.44
CA ILE A 9 21.46 3.26 22.03
C ILE A 9 20.52 2.16 21.51
N LEU A 10 20.80 0.91 21.83
CA LEU A 10 19.95 -0.22 21.44
C LEU A 10 18.53 -0.07 22.03
N LEU A 11 18.47 0.30 23.31
CA LEU A 11 17.21 0.51 24.03
C LEU A 11 16.43 1.72 23.48
N PHE A 12 17.14 2.79 23.12
CA PHE A 12 16.56 3.97 22.48
C PHE A 12 15.96 3.65 21.10
N ILE A 13 16.66 2.87 20.27
CA ILE A 13 16.14 2.43 18.96
C ILE A 13 14.87 1.59 19.13
N LEU A 14 14.85 0.70 20.11
CA LEU A 14 13.67 -0.11 20.44
C LEU A 14 12.50 0.76 20.88
N ALA A 15 12.75 1.71 21.79
CA ALA A 15 11.74 2.67 22.25
C ALA A 15 11.22 3.55 21.10
N TYR A 16 12.10 4.06 20.23
CA TYR A 16 11.73 4.85 19.06
C TYR A 16 10.80 4.07 18.12
N ARG A 17 11.10 2.79 17.85
CA ARG A 17 10.22 1.92 17.06
C ARG A 17 8.86 1.75 17.74
N ALA A 18 8.83 1.46 19.05
CA ALA A 18 7.59 1.31 19.80
C ALA A 18 6.72 2.57 19.72
N VAL A 19 7.31 3.74 19.95
CA VAL A 19 6.63 5.04 19.81
C VAL A 19 6.10 5.24 18.40
N LYS A 20 6.87 4.92 17.35
CA LYS A 20 6.40 5.02 15.95
C LYS A 20 5.17 4.14 15.68
N TYR A 21 5.13 2.92 16.22
CA TYR A 21 3.96 2.05 16.11
C TYR A 21 2.76 2.59 16.86
N ILE A 22 2.96 3.08 18.10
CA ILE A 22 1.91 3.69 18.91
C ILE A 22 1.35 4.92 18.18
N LEU A 23 2.21 5.80 17.67
CA LEU A 23 1.81 6.96 16.89
C LEU A 23 1.05 6.56 15.63
N ARG A 24 1.46 5.50 14.91
CA ARG A 24 0.74 4.98 13.74
C ARG A 24 -0.67 4.48 14.08
N ILE A 25 -0.83 3.82 15.23
CA ILE A 25 -2.13 3.35 15.71
C ILE A 25 -3.00 4.54 16.11
N MET A 26 -2.41 5.51 16.83
CA MET A 26 -3.11 6.70 17.31
C MET A 26 -3.49 7.65 16.15
N SER A 27 -2.62 7.84 15.16
CA SER A 27 -2.90 8.63 13.96
C SER A 27 -3.78 7.88 12.94
N GLY A 28 -3.86 6.55 13.05
CA GLY A 28 -4.61 5.66 12.15
C GLY A 28 -6.06 5.41 12.58
N SER A 29 -6.52 5.99 13.68
CA SER A 29 -7.89 5.84 14.19
C SER A 29 -8.95 6.59 13.37
N GLY A 30 -8.69 6.88 12.10
CA GLY A 30 -9.51 7.73 11.23
C GLY A 30 -9.58 7.32 9.77
N SER A 31 -9.37 6.05 9.40
CA SER A 31 -9.83 5.58 8.09
C SER A 31 -10.21 4.10 8.13
N ASN A 32 -11.44 3.84 8.55
CA ASN A 32 -12.18 2.72 8.00
C ASN A 32 -12.37 3.01 6.51
N GLN A 33 -11.60 2.36 5.66
CA GLN A 33 -12.08 2.03 4.34
C GLN A 33 -11.70 0.59 4.06
N ASP A 34 -12.65 -0.28 4.37
CA ASP A 34 -12.82 -1.55 3.69
C ASP A 34 -12.72 -1.31 2.19
N SER A 35 -11.70 -1.91 1.58
CA SER A 35 -11.73 -2.25 0.17
C SER A 35 -10.93 -3.53 0.03
N LYS A 36 -11.66 -4.65 0.08
CA LYS A 36 -11.22 -5.92 -0.49
C LYS A 36 -10.70 -5.66 -1.90
N VAL A 37 -9.37 -5.64 -2.09
CA VAL A 37 -8.77 -5.98 -3.37
C VAL A 37 -7.50 -6.78 -3.13
N ASN A 38 -7.65 -8.08 -3.39
CA ASN A 38 -6.63 -9.01 -3.86
C ASN A 38 -5.21 -8.92 -3.29
N ASN A 39 -4.93 -9.94 -2.51
CA ASN A 39 -3.71 -10.73 -2.55
C ASN A 39 -3.05 -10.79 -3.96
N ARG A 40 -2.19 -9.83 -4.30
CA ARG A 40 -1.12 -10.00 -5.31
C ARG A 40 0.14 -9.29 -4.85
N ASN A 41 1.03 -10.11 -4.29
CA ASN A 41 2.47 -10.00 -4.39
C ASN A 41 3.10 -8.65 -4.08
N LYS A 42 3.51 -8.56 -2.81
CA LYS A 42 4.78 -8.00 -2.35
C LYS A 42 5.91 -8.31 -3.37
N ARG A 43 6.20 -7.36 -4.26
CA ARG A 43 7.55 -7.11 -4.79
C ARG A 43 7.79 -5.61 -4.76
N SER A 44 8.30 -5.15 -3.62
CA SER A 44 9.05 -3.91 -3.53
C SER A 44 10.32 -4.06 -4.39
N GLY A 45 10.19 -3.95 -5.70
CA GLY A 45 11.29 -3.67 -6.61
C GLY A 45 11.13 -2.22 -7.05
N ASN A 46 12.20 -1.44 -6.96
CA ASN A 46 12.28 -0.06 -7.43
C ASN A 46 12.03 0.03 -8.95
N LEU A 47 10.79 -0.11 -9.40
CA LEU A 47 10.41 0.23 -10.76
C LEU A 47 10.03 1.71 -10.76
N ASN A 48 10.98 2.55 -11.18
CA ASN A 48 10.72 3.95 -11.53
C ASN A 48 9.92 3.96 -12.84
N ILE A 49 8.59 3.85 -12.72
CA ILE A 49 7.70 4.01 -13.86
C ILE A 49 7.51 5.53 -14.05
N ASN A 50 8.02 6.08 -15.15
CA ASN A 50 7.79 7.49 -15.49
C ASN A 50 6.44 7.64 -16.18
N LYS A 51 5.82 8.82 -16.09
CA LYS A 51 4.49 9.08 -16.69
C LYS A 51 4.47 8.87 -18.21
N GLU A 52 5.62 9.04 -18.86
CA GLU A 52 5.83 8.78 -20.28
C GLU A 52 5.73 7.29 -20.66
N ASP A 53 5.90 6.39 -19.69
CA ASP A 53 5.84 4.94 -19.89
C ASP A 53 4.40 4.39 -19.77
N ILE A 54 3.42 5.25 -19.45
CA ILE A 54 2.02 4.86 -19.28
C ILE A 54 1.30 5.08 -20.60
N ILE A 55 0.92 3.99 -21.27
CA ILE A 55 0.07 4.04 -22.47
C ILE A 55 -1.39 4.00 -21.99
N GLU A 56 -2.11 5.10 -22.22
CA GLU A 56 -3.55 5.18 -22.01
C GLU A 56 -4.25 4.45 -23.16
N ALA A 57 -5.03 3.41 -22.83
CA ALA A 57 -5.75 2.61 -23.80
C ALA A 57 -7.23 2.99 -23.76
N ASP A 58 -7.74 3.46 -24.90
CA ASP A 58 -9.16 3.71 -25.07
C ASP A 58 -9.86 2.38 -25.37
N PHE A 59 -10.77 1.97 -24.49
CA PHE A 59 -11.58 0.77 -24.67
C PHE A 59 -12.82 1.13 -25.50
N GLU A 60 -13.01 0.41 -26.60
CA GLU A 60 -14.24 0.49 -27.38
C GLU A 60 -15.32 -0.37 -26.71
N GLU A 61 -16.45 0.26 -26.35
CA GLU A 61 -17.58 -0.41 -25.74
C GLU A 61 -18.28 -1.28 -26.77
N ILE A 62 -18.16 -2.61 -26.63
CA ILE A 62 -18.90 -3.56 -27.45
C ILE A 62 -20.38 -3.45 -27.06
N LYS A 63 -21.19 -2.86 -27.95
CA LYS A 63 -22.64 -2.84 -27.80
C LYS A 63 -23.18 -4.24 -28.05
N ASP A 64 -23.58 -4.93 -26.99
CA ASP A 64 -24.36 -6.14 -27.07
C ASP A 64 -25.68 -5.83 -27.79
N ASN A 65 -25.74 -6.13 -29.09
CA ASN A 65 -26.97 -6.03 -29.87
C ASN A 65 -27.84 -7.23 -29.48
N LYS A 66 -28.46 -7.19 -28.29
CA LYS A 66 -29.47 -8.15 -27.85
C LYS A 66 -30.76 -7.91 -28.63
N ASN A 67 -30.72 -8.36 -29.87
CA ASN A 67 -31.89 -8.54 -30.71
C ASN A 67 -32.20 -10.04 -30.80
N ASP A 68 -32.24 -10.73 -29.66
CA ASP A 68 -32.76 -12.08 -29.58
C ASP A 68 -34.19 -12.03 -29.06
N ASN A 69 -35.10 -11.95 -30.02
CA ASN A 69 -36.51 -12.29 -29.87
C ASN A 69 -36.63 -13.71 -29.28
N SER A 70 -37.23 -13.85 -28.11
CA SER A 70 -37.97 -15.06 -27.79
C SER A 70 -39.32 -14.69 -27.18
N LYS A 71 -40.36 -14.94 -27.99
CA LYS A 71 -41.77 -14.97 -27.62
C LYS A 71 -42.06 -15.89 -26.44
#